data_AF-A0A1H1JWR9-F1
#
_entry.id   AF-A0A1H1JWR9-F1
#
_cell.length_a   1.000
_cell.length_b   1.000
_cell.length_c   1.000
_cell.angle_alpha   90.00
_cell.angle_beta   90.00
_cell.angle_gamma   90.00
#
_symmetry.space_group_name_H-M   'P 1'
#
loop_
_entity.id
_entity.type
_entity.pdbx_description
1 polymer ?
#
loop_
_entity_poly.entity_id
_entity_poly.type
_entity_poly.pdbx_seq_one_letter_code
_entity_poly.pdbx_strand_id
1 'polypeptide(L)'
;MSREDHVTLSDFIEANLDGLLEDWIEYARVVGPESVRLTDEQLRDSGRQLLIGIAADMRASQSAAQQQAKSHGNRSEPDSAFNEVGREHADARQTHGFDVNALVAEYRALRASVLRRWQQTCPIDAA
;
A
#
# COMPACT_ATOMS: atom_id res chain seq x y z
N MET A 1 -29.88 18.12 -7.41
CA MET A 1 -28.52 17.83 -7.91
C MET A 1 -28.04 16.61 -7.16
N SER A 2 -28.17 15.43 -7.77
CA SER A 2 -27.57 14.22 -7.23
C SER A 2 -26.06 14.37 -7.36
N ARG A 3 -25.35 14.29 -6.23
CA ARG A 3 -23.90 14.23 -6.21
C ARG A 3 -23.53 12.92 -6.90
N GLU A 4 -22.81 12.97 -8.01
CA GLU A 4 -22.15 11.76 -8.52
C GLU A 4 -21.27 11.24 -7.39
N ASP A 5 -21.54 10.02 -6.93
CA ASP A 5 -20.73 9.38 -5.90
C ASP A 5 -19.37 9.02 -6.53
N HIS A 6 -18.45 9.97 -6.50
CA HIS A 6 -17.08 9.76 -6.96
C HIS A 6 -16.39 8.79 -6.02
N VAL A 7 -16.11 7.58 -6.51
CA VAL A 7 -15.32 6.58 -5.77
C VAL A 7 -13.93 7.18 -5.52
N THR A 8 -13.53 7.27 -4.26
CA THR A 8 -12.16 7.69 -3.93
C THR A 8 -11.20 6.51 -4.04
N LEU A 9 -9.90 6.79 -4.14
CA LEU A 9 -8.89 5.72 -4.15
C LEU A 9 -8.91 4.90 -2.86
N SER A 10 -9.23 5.49 -1.70
CA SER A 10 -9.42 4.76 -0.45
C SER A 10 -10.63 3.83 -0.50
N ASP A 11 -11.76 4.27 -1.06
CA ASP A 11 -12.95 3.41 -1.23
C ASP A 11 -12.63 2.22 -2.15
N PHE A 12 -11.86 2.47 -3.21
CA PHE A 12 -11.44 1.43 -4.12
C PHE A 12 -10.52 0.39 -3.49
N ILE A 13 -9.51 0.83 -2.73
CA ILE A 13 -8.57 -0.07 -2.06
C ILE A 13 -9.33 -1.03 -1.13
N GLU A 14 -10.27 -0.49 -0.35
CA GLU A 14 -11.09 -1.30 0.58
C GLU A 14 -12.02 -2.26 -0.17
N ALA A 15 -12.69 -1.79 -1.24
CA ALA A 15 -13.62 -2.60 -2.01
C ALA A 15 -12.95 -3.70 -2.87
N ASN A 16 -11.67 -3.53 -3.23
CA ASN A 16 -10.94 -4.43 -4.13
C ASN A 16 -9.78 -5.16 -3.44
N LEU A 17 -9.81 -5.21 -2.10
CA LEU A 17 -8.71 -5.67 -1.27
C LEU A 17 -8.20 -7.06 -1.68
N ASP A 18 -9.09 -8.04 -1.87
CA ASP A 18 -8.68 -9.41 -2.19
C ASP A 18 -7.97 -9.50 -3.56
N GLY A 19 -8.47 -8.78 -4.58
CA GLY A 19 -7.82 -8.73 -5.89
C GLY A 19 -6.48 -8.00 -5.86
N LEU A 20 -6.37 -6.93 -5.07
CA LEU A 20 -5.10 -6.22 -4.88
C LEU A 20 -4.06 -7.09 -4.14
N LEU A 21 -4.51 -7.93 -3.21
CA LEU A 21 -3.65 -8.88 -2.50
C LEU A 21 -3.13 -9.96 -3.45
N GLU A 22 -3.98 -10.50 -4.32
CA GLU A 22 -3.56 -11.47 -5.35
C GLU A 22 -2.49 -10.87 -6.27
N ASP A 23 -2.77 -9.68 -6.83
CA ASP A 23 -1.85 -8.96 -7.70
C ASP A 23 -0.50 -8.72 -6.99
N TRP A 24 -0.54 -8.29 -5.72
CA TRP A 24 0.68 -8.01 -4.97
C TRP A 24 1.46 -9.26 -4.56
N ILE A 25 0.79 -10.36 -4.18
CA ILE A 25 1.45 -11.64 -3.82
C ILE A 25 2.26 -12.18 -5.01
N GLU A 26 1.73 -12.07 -6.23
CA GLU A 26 2.44 -12.47 -7.45
C GLU A 26 3.78 -11.74 -7.57
N TYR A 27 3.81 -10.42 -7.35
CA TYR A 27 5.04 -9.63 -7.42
C TYR A 27 5.96 -9.82 -6.21
N ALA A 28 5.41 -9.94 -5.00
CA ALA A 28 6.20 -10.12 -3.77
C ALA A 28 7.08 -11.38 -3.85
N ARG A 29 6.57 -12.45 -4.48
CA ARG A 29 7.32 -13.70 -4.73
C ARG A 29 8.50 -13.51 -5.69
N VAL A 30 8.40 -12.59 -6.63
CA VAL A 30 9.47 -12.30 -7.61
C VAL A 30 10.57 -11.43 -7.00
N VAL A 31 10.18 -10.54 -6.08
CA VAL A 31 11.05 -9.53 -5.48
C VAL A 31 11.79 -10.04 -4.24
N GLY A 32 11.24 -11.05 -3.55
CA GLY A 32 11.83 -11.62 -2.36
C GLY A 32 13.19 -12.32 -2.62
N PRO A 33 14.08 -12.40 -1.61
CA PRO A 33 15.31 -13.17 -1.73
C PRO A 33 15.04 -14.64 -2.04
N GLU A 34 15.82 -15.27 -2.91
CA GLU A 34 15.62 -16.69 -3.30
C GLU A 34 15.67 -17.65 -2.09
N SER A 35 16.44 -17.31 -1.07
CA SER A 35 16.59 -18.07 0.17
C SER A 35 15.40 -17.92 1.12
N VAL A 36 14.47 -17.01 0.83
CA VAL A 36 13.37 -16.63 1.73
C VAL A 36 12.05 -17.00 1.09
N ARG A 37 11.35 -17.93 1.72
CA ARG A 37 10.01 -18.39 1.31
C ARG A 37 9.01 -17.98 2.39
N LEU A 38 8.35 -16.84 2.20
CA LEU A 38 7.17 -16.51 2.98
C LEU A 38 5.99 -17.37 2.52
N THR A 39 5.13 -17.76 3.45
CA THR A 39 3.86 -18.41 3.11
C THR A 39 2.88 -17.41 2.50
N ASP A 40 1.91 -17.91 1.75
CA ASP A 40 0.85 -17.07 1.17
C ASP A 40 0.04 -16.35 2.25
N GLU A 41 -0.13 -16.98 3.42
CA GLU A 41 -0.78 -16.39 4.57
C GLU A 41 0.02 -15.20 5.13
N GLN A 42 1.34 -15.36 5.33
CA GLN A 42 2.21 -14.28 5.80
C GLN A 42 2.22 -13.09 4.83
N LEU A 43 2.26 -13.37 3.53
CA LEU A 43 2.14 -12.34 2.51
C LEU A 43 0.76 -11.67 2.60
N ARG A 44 -0.32 -12.44 2.54
CA ARG A 44 -1.70 -11.92 2.55
C ARG A 44 -1.98 -11.04 3.77
N ASP A 45 -1.54 -11.45 4.94
CA ASP A 45 -1.72 -10.69 6.18
C ASP A 45 -0.96 -9.36 6.13
N SER A 46 0.32 -9.41 5.75
CA SER A 46 1.14 -8.20 5.60
C SER A 46 0.55 -7.22 4.58
N GLY A 47 0.18 -7.72 3.40
CA GLY A 47 -0.41 -6.91 2.34
C GLY A 47 -1.74 -6.29 2.77
N ARG A 48 -2.55 -7.04 3.54
CA ARG A 48 -3.85 -6.57 4.04
C ARG A 48 -3.67 -5.42 5.02
N GLN A 49 -2.76 -5.56 5.97
CA GLN A 49 -2.46 -4.52 6.94
C GLN A 49 -1.96 -3.24 6.25
N LEU A 50 -1.06 -3.38 5.28
CA LEU A 50 -0.57 -2.25 4.48
C LEU A 50 -1.69 -1.55 3.71
N LEU A 51 -2.51 -2.28 2.96
CA LEU A 51 -3.58 -1.70 2.15
C LEU A 51 -4.65 -1.00 3.00
N ILE A 52 -5.07 -1.63 4.10
CA ILE A 52 -6.03 -1.02 5.04
C ILE A 52 -5.41 0.21 5.71
N GLY A 53 -4.15 0.12 6.15
CA GLY A 53 -3.43 1.23 6.75
C GLY A 53 -3.28 2.42 5.80
N ILE A 54 -2.97 2.16 4.51
CA ILE A 54 -2.92 3.18 3.46
C ILE A 54 -4.28 3.82 3.26
N ALA A 55 -5.36 3.04 3.13
CA ALA A 55 -6.70 3.57 2.93
C ALA A 55 -7.14 4.45 4.11
N ALA A 56 -6.90 4.01 5.34
CA ALA A 56 -7.19 4.79 6.54
C ALA A 56 -6.36 6.09 6.60
N ASP A 57 -5.07 6.03 6.26
CA ASP A 57 -4.17 7.19 6.25
C ASP A 57 -4.49 8.20 5.13
N MET A 58 -5.09 7.74 4.02
CA MET A 58 -5.65 8.58 2.97
C MET A 58 -6.93 9.31 3.42
N ARG A 59 -7.73 8.70 4.30
CA ARG A 59 -8.96 9.31 4.84
C ARG A 59 -8.68 10.31 5.97
N ALA A 60 -7.50 10.27 6.57
CA ALA A 60 -7.12 11.19 7.63
C ALA A 60 -7.05 12.64 7.12
N SER A 61 -7.76 13.55 7.79
CA SER A 61 -7.76 14.99 7.48
C SER A 61 -6.34 15.57 7.56
N GLN A 62 -5.89 16.17 6.46
CA GLN A 62 -4.56 16.79 6.36
C GLN A 62 -4.67 18.12 5.61
N SER A 63 -4.02 19.15 6.14
CA SER A 63 -3.79 20.41 5.42
C SER A 63 -2.80 20.21 4.26
N ALA A 64 -2.80 21.13 3.29
CA ALA A 64 -1.85 21.09 2.18
C ALA A 64 -0.38 21.07 2.64
N ALA A 65 -0.06 21.80 3.71
CA ALA A 65 1.28 21.80 4.30
C ALA A 65 1.64 20.44 4.91
N GLN A 66 0.70 19.77 5.58
CA GLN A 66 0.92 18.42 6.13
C GLN A 66 1.11 17.38 5.01
N GLN A 67 0.34 17.48 3.93
CA GLN A 67 0.50 16.60 2.76
C GLN A 67 1.88 16.78 2.11
N GLN A 68 2.32 18.02 1.91
CA GLN A 68 3.65 18.32 1.35
C GLN A 68 4.79 17.86 2.26
N ALA A 69 4.67 18.10 3.57
CA ALA A 69 5.67 17.64 4.54
C ALA A 69 5.79 16.10 4.52
N LYS A 70 4.64 15.41 4.51
CA LYS A 70 4.57 13.94 4.39
C LYS A 70 5.22 13.43 3.11
N SER A 71 5.01 14.08 1.95
CA SER A 71 5.63 13.65 0.69
C SER A 71 7.15 13.74 0.68
N HIS A 72 7.73 14.60 1.55
CA HIS A 72 9.17 14.69 1.74
C HIS A 72 9.68 13.83 2.90
N GLY A 73 8.83 13.00 3.51
CA GLY A 73 9.18 12.20 4.69
C GLY A 73 9.24 12.99 6.01
N ASN A 74 8.87 14.27 6.01
CA ASN A 74 8.95 15.17 7.16
C ASN A 74 7.63 15.24 7.93
N ARG A 75 6.94 14.12 8.09
CA ARG A 75 5.65 14.09 8.78
C ARG A 75 5.81 14.56 10.22
N SER A 76 5.00 15.54 10.65
CA SER A 76 5.06 16.10 12.01
C SER A 76 4.65 15.09 13.09
N GLU A 77 3.87 14.08 12.72
CA GLU A 77 3.45 12.98 13.58
C GLU A 77 4.21 11.70 13.20
N PRO A 78 5.36 11.43 13.85
CA PRO A 78 6.14 10.22 13.58
C PRO A 78 5.38 8.93 13.96
N ASP A 79 4.38 9.03 14.84
CA ASP A 79 3.60 7.90 15.37
C ASP A 79 2.19 7.80 14.78
N SER A 80 1.99 8.22 13.52
CA SER A 80 0.73 7.93 12.83
C SER A 80 0.52 6.40 12.75
N ALA A 81 -0.73 5.94 12.86
CA ALA A 81 -1.07 4.51 12.82
C ALA A 81 -0.49 3.77 11.60
N PHE A 82 -0.40 4.44 10.44
CA PHE A 82 0.21 3.83 9.26
C PHE A 82 1.74 3.69 9.36
N ASN A 83 2.43 4.59 10.07
CA ASN A 83 3.87 4.44 10.31
C ASN A 83 4.16 3.22 11.19
N GLU A 84 3.28 2.92 12.16
CA GLU A 84 3.37 1.71 12.97
C GLU A 84 3.24 0.45 12.10
N VAL A 85 2.19 0.36 11.29
CA VAL A 85 1.99 -0.75 10.32
C VAL A 85 3.19 -0.90 9.38
N GLY A 86 3.71 0.21 8.85
CA GLY A 86 4.88 0.20 7.97
C GLY A 86 6.15 -0.27 8.67
N ARG A 87 6.32 0.05 9.96
CA ARG A 87 7.45 -0.37 10.79
C ARG A 87 7.37 -1.85 11.13
N GLU A 88 6.20 -2.33 11.58
CA GLU A 88 5.95 -3.75 11.84
C GLU A 88 6.20 -4.61 10.59
N HIS A 89 5.75 -4.13 9.43
CA HIS A 89 6.04 -4.78 8.16
C HIS A 89 7.55 -4.85 7.87
N ALA A 90 8.27 -3.73 8.04
CA ALA A 90 9.72 -3.68 7.83
C ALA A 90 10.47 -4.62 8.79
N ASP A 91 10.11 -4.64 10.07
CA ASP A 91 10.72 -5.49 11.10
C ASP A 91 10.48 -6.99 10.80
N ALA A 92 9.26 -7.34 10.37
CA ALA A 92 8.94 -8.69 9.92
C ALA A 92 9.81 -9.11 8.72
N ARG A 93 9.93 -8.24 7.70
CA ARG A 93 10.77 -8.52 6.53
C ARG A 93 12.24 -8.63 6.86
N GLN A 94 12.76 -7.78 7.75
CA GLN A 94 14.12 -7.88 8.23
C GLN A 94 14.38 -9.22 8.94
N THR A 95 13.45 -9.67 9.80
CA THR A 95 13.54 -10.97 10.48
C THR A 95 13.57 -12.14 9.49
N HIS A 96 12.91 -11.98 8.34
CA HIS A 96 12.94 -12.93 7.24
C HIS A 96 14.13 -12.76 6.28
N GLY A 97 15.05 -11.83 6.53
CA GLY A 97 16.28 -11.66 5.73
C GLY A 97 16.12 -10.80 4.47
N PHE A 98 15.05 -10.01 4.37
CA PHE A 98 14.94 -9.00 3.32
C PHE A 98 15.97 -7.89 3.55
N ASP A 99 16.65 -7.49 2.49
CA ASP A 99 17.40 -6.24 2.49
C ASP A 99 16.47 -5.05 2.19
N VAL A 100 17.00 -3.83 2.33
CA VAL A 100 16.23 -2.61 2.09
C VAL A 100 15.76 -2.49 0.63
N ASN A 101 16.49 -3.06 -0.33
CA ASN A 101 16.14 -2.98 -1.74
C ASN A 101 14.92 -3.86 -2.06
N ALA A 102 14.89 -5.07 -1.50
CA ALA A 102 13.76 -5.98 -1.59
C ALA A 102 12.51 -5.36 -0.93
N LEU A 103 12.66 -4.80 0.28
CA LEU A 103 11.56 -4.11 0.97
C LEU A 103 11.00 -2.95 0.13
N VAL A 104 11.85 -2.07 -0.39
CA VAL A 104 11.42 -0.95 -1.25
C VAL A 104 10.76 -1.46 -2.53
N ALA A 105 11.28 -2.53 -3.12
CA ALA A 105 10.73 -3.13 -4.32
C ALA A 105 9.30 -3.67 -4.10
N GLU A 106 8.98 -4.21 -2.92
CA GLU A 106 7.62 -4.61 -2.57
C GLU A 106 6.65 -3.42 -2.47
N TYR A 107 7.07 -2.31 -1.85
CA TYR A 107 6.24 -1.10 -1.84
C TYR A 107 5.99 -0.56 -3.26
N ARG A 108 6.99 -0.62 -4.14
CA ARG A 108 6.82 -0.27 -5.56
C ARG A 108 5.81 -1.19 -6.25
N ALA A 109 5.89 -2.50 -6.00
CA ALA A 109 4.96 -3.49 -6.54
C ALA A 109 3.53 -3.26 -6.04
N LEU A 110 3.35 -2.97 -4.75
CA LEU A 110 2.05 -2.66 -4.15
C LEU A 110 1.42 -1.42 -4.80
N ARG A 111 2.18 -0.33 -4.87
CA ARG A 111 1.74 0.91 -5.55
C ARG A 111 1.35 0.65 -7.00
N ALA A 112 2.16 -0.11 -7.73
CA ALA A 112 1.88 -0.40 -9.13
C ALA A 112 0.62 -1.25 -9.30
N SER A 113 0.38 -2.22 -8.41
CA SER A 113 -0.82 -3.07 -8.43
C SER A 113 -2.08 -2.25 -8.17
N VAL A 114 -2.05 -1.39 -7.15
CA VAL A 114 -3.16 -0.45 -6.86
C VAL A 114 -3.46 0.46 -8.05
N LEU A 115 -2.44 1.12 -8.62
CA LEU A 115 -2.65 2.08 -9.70
C LEU A 115 -3.13 1.43 -11.00
N ARG A 116 -2.61 0.26 -11.36
CA ARG A 116 -3.05 -0.46 -12.57
C ARG A 116 -4.51 -0.90 -12.46
N ARG A 117 -4.89 -1.51 -11.35
CA ARG A 117 -6.27 -1.96 -11.15
C ARG A 117 -7.24 -0.77 -11.04
N TRP A 118 -6.80 0.33 -10.42
CA TRP A 118 -7.58 1.57 -10.37
C TRP A 118 -7.87 2.12 -11.77
N GLN A 119 -6.86 2.21 -12.63
CA GLN A 119 -7.01 2.67 -14.03
C GLN A 119 -7.94 1.78 -14.86
N GLN A 120 -7.96 0.47 -14.61
CA GLN A 120 -8.84 -0.47 -15.31
C GLN A 120 -10.30 -0.36 -14.85
N THR A 121 -10.53 0.01 -13.59
CA THR A 121 -11.86 0.04 -12.97
C THR A 121 -12.51 1.42 -13.07
N CYS A 122 -11.70 2.47 -13.01
CA CYS A 122 -12.08 3.85 -13.22
C CYS A 122 -11.31 4.32 -14.46
N PRO A 123 -11.88 4.18 -15.68
CA PRO A 123 -11.25 4.74 -16.87
C PRO A 123 -11.05 6.23 -16.59
N ILE A 124 -9.80 6.65 -16.47
CA ILE A 124 -9.48 8.06 -16.61
C ILE A 124 -9.89 8.36 -18.05
N ASP A 125 -10.89 9.21 -18.25
CA ASP A 125 -11.24 9.69 -19.58
C ASP A 125 -9.94 10.17 -20.24
N ALA A 126 -9.43 9.36 -21.15
CA ALA A 126 -8.26 9.69 -21.94
C ALA A 126 -8.74 10.73 -22.95
N ALA A 127 -8.56 11.99 -22.60
CA ALA A 127 -8.66 13.12 -23.51
C ALA A 127 -7.49 13.10 -24.52
#